data_AF-A0A699Y8L0-F1
#
_entry.id   AF-A0A699Y8L0-F1
#
_cell.length_a   1.000
_cell.length_b   1.000
_cell.length_c   1.000
_cell.angle_alpha   90.00
_cell.angle_beta   90.00
_cell.angle_gamma   90.00
#
_symmetry.space_group_name_H-M   'P 1'
#
loop_
_entity.id
_entity.type
_entity.pdbx_description
1 polymer ?
#
loop_
_entity_poly.entity_id
_entity_poly.type
_entity_poly.pdbx_seq_one_letter_code
_entity_poly.pdbx_strand_id
1 'polypeptide(L)'
;AGGSAWEWVKLEQAAGRLEPEAGGELLRREMERVSAALVMGFVHGSKLVDAPRAVFQSVPAAQTTFRDLGRLFLVDCMLGNADRLHCPDLGWRGNPGNILWSSSTSGSPHAGRIVAIDACVQRRPPAAKLDREDEAVDRLAQLVLTDPGEGVVAALLRDQLLSGGPAGALALLADQHTQSSMVAAFQAGMRYSLGRAVALKGLFEMMHARIEEWVAEFIEDVRQAAPDLQARH
;
A
#
# COMPACT_ATOMS: atom_id res chain seq x y z
N ALA A 1 -26.21 -17.87 -0.49
CA ALA A 1 -25.90 -17.84 0.95
C ALA A 1 -25.30 -16.47 1.26
N GLY A 2 -26.02 -15.60 1.97
CA GLY A 2 -25.57 -14.22 2.23
C GLY A 2 -26.70 -13.29 2.70
N GLY A 3 -27.89 -13.41 2.10
CA GLY A 3 -29.03 -12.51 2.38
C GLY A 3 -29.62 -12.55 3.80
N SER A 4 -29.29 -13.55 4.61
CA SER A 4 -29.74 -13.67 6.01
C SER A 4 -28.70 -13.22 7.04
N ALA A 5 -27.47 -12.90 6.61
CA ALA A 5 -26.45 -12.39 7.52
C ALA A 5 -26.85 -10.98 7.97
N TRP A 6 -26.82 -10.72 9.28
CA TRP A 6 -27.25 -9.43 9.83
C TRP A 6 -26.43 -8.24 9.28
N GLU A 7 -25.18 -8.47 8.90
CA GLU A 7 -24.30 -7.47 8.26
C GLU A 7 -24.82 -7.11 6.86
N TRP A 8 -25.25 -8.11 6.10
CA TRP A 8 -25.85 -7.92 4.78
C TRP A 8 -27.15 -7.13 4.85
N VAL A 9 -28.02 -7.47 5.83
CA VAL A 9 -29.27 -6.73 6.08
C VAL A 9 -28.99 -5.27 6.46
N LYS A 10 -27.97 -5.00 7.29
CA LYS A 10 -27.57 -3.62 7.62
C LYS A 10 -27.05 -2.87 6.40
N LEU A 11 -26.30 -3.54 5.52
CA LEU A 11 -25.81 -2.95 4.29
C LEU A 11 -26.97 -2.58 3.35
N GLU A 12 -27.97 -3.47 3.20
CA GLU A 12 -29.18 -3.19 2.41
C GLU A 12 -29.99 -2.02 2.98
N GLN A 13 -30.14 -1.95 4.31
CA GLN A 13 -30.80 -0.83 4.98
C GLN A 13 -30.04 0.49 4.79
N ALA A 14 -28.70 0.45 4.86
CA ALA A 14 -27.88 1.62 4.62
C ALA A 14 -27.95 2.08 3.16
N ALA A 15 -27.90 1.15 2.21
CA ALA A 15 -28.10 1.41 0.79
C ALA A 15 -29.48 2.01 0.51
N GLY A 16 -30.54 1.52 1.18
CA GLY A 16 -31.89 2.05 1.05
C GLY A 16 -32.09 3.47 1.59
N ARG A 17 -31.12 4.01 2.35
CA ARG A 17 -31.11 5.43 2.77
C ARG A 17 -30.44 6.36 1.75
N LEU A 18 -29.78 5.81 0.73
CA LEU A 18 -29.16 6.60 -0.32
C LEU A 18 -30.21 7.01 -1.35
N GLU A 19 -30.15 8.26 -1.80
CA GLU A 19 -31.02 8.74 -2.88
C GLU A 19 -30.84 7.88 -4.14
N PRO A 20 -31.93 7.47 -4.82
CA PRO A 20 -31.85 6.60 -5.99
C PRO A 20 -30.91 7.14 -7.08
N GLU A 21 -31.01 8.44 -7.36
CA GLU A 21 -30.20 9.15 -8.36
C GLU A 21 -28.75 9.40 -7.91
N ALA A 22 -28.48 9.34 -6.60
CA ALA A 22 -27.14 9.46 -6.03
C ALA A 22 -26.37 8.12 -5.99
N GLY A 23 -26.88 7.09 -6.67
CA GLY A 23 -26.24 5.77 -6.80
C GLY A 23 -26.83 4.67 -5.91
N GLY A 24 -27.90 4.94 -5.16
CA GLY A 24 -28.57 3.94 -4.31
C GLY A 24 -29.11 2.75 -5.12
N GLU A 25 -29.71 3.01 -6.29
CA GLU A 25 -30.24 1.96 -7.17
C GLU A 25 -29.12 1.10 -7.79
N LEU A 26 -28.02 1.74 -8.20
CA LEU A 26 -26.84 1.04 -8.72
C LEU A 26 -26.26 0.12 -7.65
N LEU A 27 -26.09 0.61 -6.42
CA LEU A 27 -25.56 -0.19 -5.31
C LEU A 27 -26.45 -1.39 -5.02
N ARG A 28 -27.79 -1.21 -4.94
CA ARG A 28 -28.74 -2.32 -4.76
C ARG A 28 -28.59 -3.38 -5.84
N ARG A 29 -28.54 -2.96 -7.11
CA ARG A 29 -28.42 -3.88 -8.25
C ARG A 29 -27.11 -4.67 -8.22
N GLU A 30 -26.00 -4.05 -7.83
CA GLU A 30 -24.73 -4.76 -7.70
C GLU A 30 -24.72 -5.69 -6.47
N MET A 31 -25.37 -5.30 -5.37
CA MET A 31 -25.54 -6.18 -4.20
C MET A 31 -26.31 -7.45 -4.53
N GLU A 32 -27.33 -7.38 -5.39
CA GLU A 32 -28.07 -8.58 -5.85
C GLU A 32 -27.20 -9.56 -6.66
N ARG A 33 -26.05 -9.11 -7.18
CA ARG A 33 -25.14 -9.91 -8.04
C ARG A 33 -23.94 -10.49 -7.32
N VAL A 34 -23.58 -9.95 -6.16
CA VAL A 34 -22.35 -10.34 -5.44
C VAL A 34 -22.69 -11.14 -4.18
N SER A 35 -21.81 -12.07 -3.83
CA SER A 35 -21.93 -12.88 -2.60
C SER A 35 -21.18 -12.28 -1.42
N ALA A 36 -20.38 -11.24 -1.65
CA ALA A 36 -19.58 -10.54 -0.66
C ALA A 36 -19.40 -9.08 -1.05
N ALA A 37 -19.27 -8.22 -0.05
CA ALA A 37 -18.97 -6.80 -0.21
C ALA A 37 -17.88 -6.40 0.79
N LEU A 38 -16.98 -5.52 0.36
CA LEU A 38 -15.98 -4.89 1.24
C LEU A 38 -16.42 -3.45 1.51
N VAL A 39 -16.81 -3.16 2.75
CA VAL A 39 -17.17 -1.81 3.18
C VAL A 39 -15.92 -1.11 3.68
N MET A 40 -15.59 0.05 3.10
CA MET A 40 -14.39 0.82 3.43
C MET A 40 -14.76 2.26 3.81
N GLY A 41 -13.89 2.91 4.59
CA GLY A 41 -14.01 4.33 4.87
C GLY A 41 -13.79 5.15 3.60
N PHE A 42 -14.66 6.14 3.35
CA PHE A 42 -14.51 7.04 2.22
C PHE A 42 -13.37 8.04 2.47
N VAL A 43 -12.45 8.15 1.52
CA VAL A 43 -11.35 9.12 1.56
C VAL A 43 -11.72 10.30 0.65
N HIS A 44 -12.03 11.45 1.25
CA HIS A 44 -12.18 12.68 0.48
C HIS A 44 -10.83 13.09 -0.08
N GLY A 45 -10.71 13.15 -1.40
CA GLY A 45 -9.42 13.40 -2.03
C GLY A 45 -9.40 13.11 -3.51
N SER A 46 -8.19 12.98 -4.04
CA SER A 46 -7.92 12.59 -5.42
C SER A 46 -6.82 11.54 -5.44
N LYS A 47 -6.54 10.94 -6.60
CA LYS A 47 -5.29 10.20 -6.77
C LYS A 47 -4.11 11.15 -6.54
N LEU A 48 -3.02 10.63 -6.00
CA LEU A 48 -1.81 11.41 -5.71
C LEU A 48 -1.24 12.04 -6.99
N VAL A 49 -1.30 11.33 -8.12
CA VAL A 49 -0.89 11.85 -9.44
C VAL A 49 -1.67 13.09 -9.86
N ASP A 50 -2.93 13.18 -9.42
CA ASP A 50 -3.84 14.30 -9.72
C ASP A 50 -3.86 15.34 -8.59
N ALA A 51 -3.02 15.20 -7.56
CA ALA A 51 -3.03 16.08 -6.40
C ALA A 51 -2.75 17.53 -6.81
N PRO A 52 -3.53 18.51 -6.31
CA PRO A 52 -3.36 19.91 -6.69
C PRO A 52 -1.95 20.43 -6.39
N ARG A 53 -1.40 21.28 -7.27
CA ARG A 53 -0.08 21.90 -7.06
C ARG A 53 0.02 22.63 -5.71
N ALA A 54 -1.10 23.18 -5.21
CA ALA A 54 -1.18 23.85 -3.91
C ALA A 54 -0.71 22.98 -2.73
N VAL A 55 -0.87 21.66 -2.80
CA VAL A 55 -0.39 20.71 -1.77
C VAL A 55 1.13 20.78 -1.61
N PHE A 56 1.84 21.11 -2.70
CA PHE A 56 3.30 21.17 -2.76
C PHE A 56 3.85 22.61 -2.69
N GLN A 57 3.00 23.63 -2.49
CA GLN A 57 3.45 25.02 -2.33
C GLN A 57 4.01 25.31 -0.94
N SER A 58 3.62 24.51 0.06
CA SER A 58 4.10 24.62 1.44
C SER A 58 5.13 23.52 1.72
N VAL A 59 6.34 23.90 2.14
CA VAL A 59 7.41 22.95 2.49
C VAL A 59 6.94 21.95 3.56
N PRO A 60 6.30 22.34 4.68
CA PRO A 60 5.76 21.40 5.65
C PRO A 60 4.73 20.40 5.09
N ALA A 61 3.85 20.85 4.20
CA ALA A 61 2.83 19.98 3.59
C ALA A 61 3.48 18.97 2.63
N ALA A 62 4.43 19.44 1.82
CA ALA A 62 5.21 18.57 0.95
C ALA A 62 6.02 17.55 1.76
N GLN A 63 6.74 17.97 2.80
CA GLN A 63 7.49 17.06 3.69
C GLN A 63 6.61 15.96 4.29
N THR A 64 5.36 16.28 4.65
CA THR A 64 4.40 15.27 5.13
C THR A 64 4.13 14.21 4.07
N THR A 65 3.89 14.64 2.83
CA THR A 65 3.66 13.74 1.68
C THR A 65 4.87 12.88 1.38
N PHE A 66 6.07 13.46 1.30
CA PHE A 66 7.32 12.72 1.06
C PHE A 66 7.62 11.73 2.19
N ARG A 67 7.37 12.10 3.45
CA ARG A 67 7.52 11.20 4.59
C ARG A 67 6.57 10.01 4.52
N ASP A 68 5.33 10.23 4.09
CA ASP A 68 4.40 9.13 3.92
C ASP A 68 4.75 8.22 2.75
N LEU A 69 5.25 8.80 1.65
CA LEU A 69 5.79 8.03 0.54
C LEU A 69 6.95 7.14 0.99
N GLY A 70 7.84 7.65 1.84
CA GLY A 70 8.93 6.84 2.39
C GLY A 70 8.42 5.71 3.29
N ARG A 71 7.39 5.97 4.08
CA ARG A 71 6.74 4.91 4.88
C ARG A 71 6.12 3.85 3.99
N LEU A 72 5.40 4.27 2.96
CA LEU A 72 4.70 3.40 2.03
C LEU A 72 5.66 2.58 1.20
N PHE A 73 6.71 3.19 0.64
CA PHE A 73 7.72 2.49 -0.15
C PHE A 73 8.38 1.35 0.63
N LEU A 74 8.76 1.58 1.89
CA LEU A 74 9.33 0.50 2.70
C LEU A 74 8.30 -0.61 2.99
N VAL A 75 7.04 -0.25 3.26
CA VAL A 75 5.98 -1.25 3.45
C VAL A 75 5.75 -2.05 2.17
N ASP A 76 5.79 -1.42 1.00
CA ASP A 76 5.68 -2.08 -0.30
C ASP A 76 6.84 -3.04 -0.52
N CYS A 77 8.07 -2.64 -0.18
CA CYS A 77 9.24 -3.51 -0.22
C CYS A 77 9.06 -4.76 0.67
N MET A 78 8.62 -4.57 1.92
CA MET A 78 8.42 -5.68 2.85
C MET A 78 7.28 -6.63 2.45
N LEU A 79 6.27 -6.11 1.74
CA LEU A 79 5.10 -6.88 1.32
C LEU A 79 5.23 -7.46 -0.09
N GLY A 80 6.32 -7.14 -0.82
CA GLY A 80 6.44 -7.46 -2.24
C GLY A 80 5.33 -6.82 -3.09
N ASN A 81 4.90 -5.60 -2.73
CA ASN A 81 3.85 -4.90 -3.46
C ASN A 81 4.43 -4.07 -4.61
N ALA A 82 4.59 -4.71 -5.76
CA ALA A 82 5.07 -4.09 -7.00
C ALA A 82 4.02 -3.24 -7.76
N ASP A 83 2.80 -3.12 -7.23
CA ASP A 83 1.67 -2.53 -7.95
C ASP A 83 1.51 -1.04 -7.67
N ARG A 84 1.92 -0.49 -6.53
CA ARG A 84 1.70 0.93 -6.23
C ARG A 84 2.73 1.86 -6.85
N LEU A 85 3.98 1.75 -6.41
CA LEU A 85 5.05 2.67 -6.82
C LEU A 85 5.80 2.11 -8.03
N HIS A 86 6.15 2.99 -8.95
CA HIS A 86 7.00 2.63 -10.10
C HIS A 86 8.46 2.56 -9.66
N CYS A 87 9.09 1.40 -9.80
CA CYS A 87 10.49 1.20 -9.46
C CYS A 87 11.14 0.16 -10.38
N PRO A 88 11.64 0.57 -11.56
CA PRO A 88 12.30 -0.32 -12.51
C PRO A 88 13.47 -1.10 -11.94
N ASP A 89 14.20 -0.51 -10.98
CA ASP A 89 15.33 -1.17 -10.32
C ASP A 89 14.90 -2.41 -9.51
N LEU A 90 13.63 -2.47 -9.08
CA LEU A 90 13.00 -3.64 -8.47
C LEU A 90 12.13 -4.44 -9.45
N GLY A 91 12.09 -4.05 -10.73
CA GLY A 91 11.19 -4.64 -11.73
C GLY A 91 9.71 -4.24 -11.55
N TRP A 92 9.42 -3.22 -10.74
CA TRP A 92 8.07 -2.79 -10.43
C TRP A 92 7.54 -1.83 -11.50
N ARG A 93 6.45 -2.24 -12.16
CA ARG A 93 5.75 -1.37 -13.12
C ARG A 93 5.04 -0.22 -12.43
N GLY A 94 4.42 -0.46 -11.27
CA GLY A 94 3.64 0.53 -10.55
C GLY A 94 2.34 0.96 -11.22
N ASN A 95 1.45 1.50 -10.40
CA ASN A 95 0.17 2.09 -10.69
C ASN A 95 -0.06 3.15 -9.59
N PRO A 96 0.49 4.35 -9.77
CA PRO A 96 0.41 5.40 -8.75
C PRO A 96 -1.03 5.92 -8.54
N GLY A 97 -2.00 5.46 -9.35
CA GLY A 97 -3.42 5.63 -9.09
C GLY A 97 -3.92 4.91 -7.83
N ASN A 98 -3.15 3.95 -7.32
CA ASN A 98 -3.43 3.23 -6.08
C ASN A 98 -2.91 3.95 -4.82
N ILE A 99 -2.59 5.24 -4.97
CA ILE A 99 -2.24 6.14 -3.88
C ILE A 99 -3.17 7.35 -3.98
N LEU A 100 -3.96 7.58 -2.94
CA LEU A 100 -4.80 8.77 -2.81
C LEU A 100 -4.08 9.84 -2.01
N TRP A 101 -4.36 11.10 -2.30
CA TRP A 101 -4.10 12.23 -1.41
C TRP A 101 -5.43 12.70 -0.83
N SER A 102 -5.50 12.82 0.50
CA SER A 102 -6.72 13.23 1.20
C SER A 102 -6.80 14.74 1.35
N SER A 103 -7.88 15.32 0.81
CA SER A 103 -8.23 16.74 0.87
C SER A 103 -9.02 17.12 2.13
N SER A 104 -9.31 16.14 3.00
CA SER A 104 -10.04 16.41 4.25
C SER A 104 -9.32 17.44 5.13
N THR A 105 -10.11 18.33 5.73
CA THR A 105 -9.69 19.21 6.82
C THR A 105 -9.61 18.45 8.16
N SER A 106 -9.15 19.14 9.20
CA SER A 106 -9.00 18.61 10.57
C SER A 106 -10.20 17.77 11.02
N GLY A 107 -9.94 16.55 11.52
CA GLY A 107 -10.95 15.61 12.02
C GLY A 107 -10.99 14.27 11.30
N SER A 108 -10.48 14.19 10.06
CA SER A 108 -10.24 12.93 9.36
C SER A 108 -8.90 12.31 9.79
N PRO A 109 -8.80 10.98 10.01
CA PRO A 109 -7.52 10.31 10.27
C PRO A 109 -6.53 10.44 9.11
N HIS A 110 -7.01 10.80 7.92
CA HIS A 110 -6.23 10.96 6.71
C HIS A 110 -6.01 12.42 6.32
N ALA A 111 -6.39 13.40 7.14
CA ALA A 111 -6.33 14.83 6.77
C ALA A 111 -4.91 15.26 6.33
N GLY A 112 -4.75 15.64 5.06
CA GLY A 112 -3.47 16.06 4.48
C GLY A 112 -2.42 14.93 4.34
N ARG A 113 -2.85 13.67 4.35
CA ARG A 113 -1.99 12.47 4.26
C ARG A 113 -2.22 11.77 2.92
N ILE A 114 -1.25 10.95 2.50
CA ILE A 114 -1.51 9.97 1.44
C ILE A 114 -2.16 8.72 2.04
N VAL A 115 -2.98 8.02 1.25
CA VAL A 115 -3.65 6.78 1.63
C VAL A 115 -3.42 5.76 0.53
N ALA A 116 -2.83 4.62 0.89
CA ALA A 116 -2.69 3.50 -0.03
C ALA A 116 -4.05 2.80 -0.19
N ILE A 117 -4.44 2.54 -1.44
CA ILE A 117 -5.64 1.75 -1.77
C ILE A 117 -5.22 0.52 -2.56
N ASP A 118 -6.19 -0.37 -2.81
CA ASP A 118 -6.01 -1.59 -3.61
C ASP A 118 -4.73 -2.36 -3.24
N ALA A 119 -4.53 -2.51 -1.93
CA ALA A 119 -3.38 -3.21 -1.39
C ALA A 119 -3.49 -4.70 -1.68
N CYS A 120 -2.91 -5.13 -2.80
CA CYS A 120 -2.71 -6.52 -3.10
C CYS A 120 -1.41 -7.02 -2.46
N VAL A 121 -1.46 -8.19 -1.83
CA VAL A 121 -0.27 -9.01 -1.56
C VAL A 121 -0.12 -9.92 -2.78
N GLN A 122 1.02 -9.86 -3.46
CA GLN A 122 1.24 -10.77 -4.59
C GLN A 122 1.16 -12.22 -4.09
N ARG A 123 0.48 -13.08 -4.85
CA ARG A 123 0.55 -14.52 -4.63
C ARG A 123 1.99 -14.94 -4.92
N ARG A 124 2.58 -15.70 -4.00
CA ARG A 124 4.00 -16.08 -3.97
C ARG A 124 4.56 -16.35 -5.38
N PRO A 125 5.42 -15.47 -5.94
CA PRO A 125 6.17 -15.74 -7.17
C PRO A 125 7.07 -16.97 -7.01
N PRO A 126 7.57 -17.55 -8.12
CA PRO A 126 8.58 -18.61 -8.06
C PRO A 126 9.77 -18.18 -7.19
N ALA A 127 10.30 -19.07 -6.34
CA ALA A 127 11.31 -18.76 -5.33
C ALA A 127 12.51 -17.96 -5.89
N ALA A 128 13.04 -18.34 -7.05
CA ALA A 128 14.18 -17.64 -7.68
C ALA A 128 13.89 -16.19 -8.12
N LYS A 129 12.62 -15.80 -8.28
CA LYS A 129 12.25 -14.39 -8.52
C LYS A 129 12.22 -13.60 -7.22
N LEU A 130 11.76 -14.24 -6.13
CA LEU A 130 11.76 -13.64 -4.80
C LEU A 130 13.17 -13.34 -4.31
N ASP A 131 14.10 -14.31 -4.42
CA ASP A 131 15.47 -14.12 -3.93
C ASP A 131 16.18 -12.91 -4.57
N ARG A 132 15.94 -12.67 -5.86
CA ARG A 132 16.53 -11.51 -6.58
C ARG A 132 15.86 -10.19 -6.23
N GLU A 133 14.54 -10.21 -6.06
CA GLU A 133 13.79 -9.03 -5.65
C GLU A 133 14.17 -8.62 -4.23
N ASP A 134 14.26 -9.59 -3.31
CA ASP A 134 14.68 -9.37 -1.93
C ASP A 134 16.11 -8.79 -1.87
N GLU A 135 17.06 -9.36 -2.63
CA GLU A 135 18.42 -8.83 -2.71
C GLU A 135 18.46 -7.40 -3.30
N ALA A 136 17.61 -7.11 -4.30
CA ALA A 136 17.51 -5.78 -4.88
C ALA A 136 16.88 -4.77 -3.91
N VAL A 137 15.84 -5.18 -3.18
CA VAL A 137 15.18 -4.40 -2.12
C VAL A 137 16.19 -4.06 -1.02
N ASP A 138 16.98 -5.03 -0.55
CA ASP A 138 17.98 -4.81 0.49
C ASP A 138 19.02 -3.78 0.06
N ARG A 139 19.58 -3.93 -1.16
CA ARG A 139 20.55 -2.98 -1.71
C ARG A 139 19.96 -1.58 -1.85
N LEU A 140 18.75 -1.48 -2.40
CA LEU A 140 18.10 -0.19 -2.62
C LEU A 140 17.72 0.48 -1.30
N ALA A 141 17.20 -0.28 -0.34
CA ALA A 141 16.88 0.23 0.99
C ALA A 141 18.14 0.73 1.71
N GLN A 142 19.24 -0.02 1.64
CA GLN A 142 20.52 0.41 2.19
C GLN A 142 20.98 1.72 1.55
N LEU A 143 21.02 1.78 0.21
CA LEU A 143 21.41 2.97 -0.54
C LEU A 143 20.57 4.18 -0.13
N VAL A 144 19.25 4.04 -0.11
CA VAL A 144 18.34 5.13 0.23
C VAL A 144 18.53 5.61 1.67
N LEU A 145 18.76 4.69 2.60
CA LEU A 145 18.91 5.02 4.02
C LEU A 145 20.27 5.63 4.37
N THR A 146 21.30 5.34 3.59
CA THR A 146 22.67 5.83 3.81
C THR A 146 23.04 7.03 2.93
N ASP A 147 22.28 7.32 1.88
CA ASP A 147 22.53 8.47 1.01
C ASP A 147 22.54 9.77 1.85
N PRO A 148 23.65 10.53 1.84
CA PRO A 148 23.75 11.78 2.59
C PRO A 148 22.93 12.93 1.95
N GLY A 149 22.14 12.65 0.91
CA GLY A 149 21.40 13.63 0.14
C GLY A 149 22.14 14.13 -1.09
N GLU A 150 23.13 13.37 -1.59
CA GLU A 150 24.00 13.72 -2.72
C GLU A 150 23.36 13.49 -4.10
N GLY A 151 22.02 13.36 -4.13
CA GLY A 151 21.22 13.40 -5.35
C GLY A 151 20.76 12.04 -5.85
N VAL A 152 21.30 10.93 -5.33
CA VAL A 152 20.87 9.57 -5.71
C VAL A 152 19.41 9.33 -5.34
N VAL A 153 19.03 9.60 -4.09
CA VAL A 153 17.64 9.43 -3.65
C VAL A 153 16.72 10.44 -4.34
N ALA A 154 17.20 11.64 -4.64
CA ALA A 154 16.42 12.61 -5.39
C ALA A 154 16.13 12.14 -6.82
N ALA A 155 17.11 11.54 -7.50
CA ALA A 155 16.93 10.93 -8.81
C ALA A 155 15.97 9.74 -8.75
N LEU A 156 16.13 8.84 -7.78
CA LEU A 156 15.19 7.74 -7.55
C LEU A 156 13.75 8.25 -7.39
N LEU A 157 13.56 9.28 -6.55
CA LEU A 157 12.24 9.87 -6.32
C LEU A 157 11.64 10.47 -7.59
N ARG A 158 12.41 11.30 -8.29
CA ARG A 158 11.93 12.06 -9.46
C ARG A 158 11.73 11.16 -10.68
N ASP A 159 12.70 10.29 -10.95
CA ASP A 159 12.82 9.58 -12.23
C ASP A 159 12.14 8.21 -12.16
N GLN A 160 11.91 7.66 -10.95
CA GLN A 160 11.23 6.37 -10.76
C GLN A 160 9.96 6.51 -9.91
N LEU A 161 10.08 6.71 -8.59
CA LEU A 161 8.96 6.54 -7.67
C LEU A 161 7.80 7.52 -7.93
N LEU A 162 8.12 8.73 -8.37
CA LEU A 162 7.18 9.79 -8.74
C LEU A 162 7.23 10.10 -10.23
N SER A 163 7.69 9.16 -11.07
CA SER A 163 7.63 9.36 -12.52
C SER A 163 6.17 9.52 -12.96
N GLY A 164 5.86 10.60 -13.68
CA GLY A 164 4.48 10.98 -13.99
C GLY A 164 3.62 11.37 -12.78
N GLY A 165 4.25 11.62 -11.63
CA GLY A 165 3.61 12.08 -10.39
C GLY A 165 3.21 13.56 -10.44
N PRO A 166 2.67 14.10 -9.34
CA PRO A 166 2.15 15.45 -9.31
C PRO A 166 3.24 16.47 -9.61
N ALA A 167 3.00 17.36 -10.58
CA ALA A 167 3.99 18.34 -11.06
C ALA A 167 4.57 19.22 -9.94
N GLY A 168 3.81 19.48 -8.87
CA GLY A 168 4.29 20.18 -7.68
C GLY A 168 5.40 19.45 -6.94
N ALA A 169 5.29 18.13 -6.78
CA ALA A 169 6.34 17.32 -6.16
C ALA A 169 7.62 17.29 -7.02
N LEU A 170 7.46 17.13 -8.32
CA LEU A 170 8.59 17.12 -9.26
C LEU A 170 9.31 18.48 -9.29
N ALA A 171 8.59 19.60 -9.19
CA ALA A 171 9.19 20.92 -9.10
C ALA A 171 10.06 21.09 -7.83
N LEU A 172 9.62 20.55 -6.69
CA LEU A 172 10.39 20.59 -5.44
C LEU A 172 11.66 19.73 -5.50
N LEU A 173 11.65 18.67 -6.30
CA LEU A 173 12.82 17.81 -6.54
C LEU A 173 13.76 18.38 -7.61
N ALA A 174 13.33 19.37 -8.38
CA ALA A 174 14.17 20.07 -9.35
C ALA A 174 14.92 21.26 -8.71
N ASP A 175 14.37 21.86 -7.65
CA ASP A 175 15.03 22.92 -6.89
C ASP A 175 15.97 22.34 -5.83
N GLN A 176 17.27 22.67 -5.94
CA GLN A 176 18.31 22.15 -5.06
C GLN A 176 18.06 22.54 -3.59
N HIS A 177 17.46 23.70 -3.33
CA HIS A 177 17.20 24.17 -1.97
C HIS A 177 16.12 23.34 -1.26
N THR A 178 15.04 22.97 -1.96
CA THR A 178 13.99 22.13 -1.40
C THR A 178 14.25 20.63 -1.52
N GLN A 179 15.04 20.18 -2.49
CA GLN A 179 15.30 18.77 -2.77
C GLN A 179 15.81 18.01 -1.54
N SER A 180 16.86 18.52 -0.89
CA SER A 180 17.44 17.87 0.30
C SER A 180 16.43 17.71 1.43
N SER A 181 15.52 18.67 1.57
CA SER A 181 14.45 18.65 2.57
C SER A 181 13.41 17.55 2.27
N MET A 182 13.06 17.36 1.00
CA MET A 182 12.12 16.30 0.57
C MET A 182 12.74 14.91 0.69
N VAL A 183 14.02 14.76 0.30
CA VAL A 183 14.79 13.53 0.48
C VAL A 183 14.88 13.15 1.96
N ALA A 184 15.24 14.10 2.83
CA ALA A 184 15.30 13.85 4.27
C ALA A 184 13.94 13.44 4.86
N ALA A 185 12.85 14.05 4.39
CA ALA A 185 11.51 13.68 4.80
C ALA A 185 11.15 12.25 4.38
N PHE A 186 11.44 11.88 3.13
CA PHE A 186 11.24 10.52 2.61
C PHE A 186 12.04 9.48 3.40
N GLN A 187 13.35 9.71 3.58
CA GLN A 187 14.21 8.82 4.37
C GLN A 187 13.74 8.71 5.83
N ALA A 188 13.29 9.81 6.44
CA ALA A 188 12.70 9.77 7.79
C ALA A 188 11.44 8.90 7.83
N GLY A 189 10.65 8.89 6.76
CA GLY A 189 9.53 7.97 6.57
C GLY A 189 9.96 6.51 6.55
N MET A 190 10.95 6.17 5.72
CA MET A 190 11.49 4.81 5.65
C MET A 190 12.05 4.36 6.99
N ARG A 191 12.91 5.17 7.65
CA ARG A 191 13.47 4.85 8.97
C ARG A 191 12.38 4.59 10.01
N TYR A 192 11.31 5.39 9.98
CA TYR A 192 10.17 5.19 10.87
C TYR A 192 9.52 3.83 10.65
N SER A 193 9.15 3.50 9.40
CA SER A 193 8.54 2.20 9.07
C SER A 193 9.46 1.03 9.41
N LEU A 194 10.76 1.16 9.17
CA LEU A 194 11.75 0.12 9.48
C LEU A 194 11.82 -0.14 10.98
N GLY A 195 11.92 0.93 11.78
CA GLY A 195 11.94 0.82 13.24
C GLY A 195 10.67 0.15 13.78
N ARG A 196 9.51 0.44 13.19
CA ARG A 196 8.24 -0.23 13.55
C ARG A 196 8.22 -1.70 13.15
N ALA A 197 8.73 -2.03 11.96
CA ALA A 197 8.84 -3.41 11.49
C ALA A 197 9.77 -4.24 12.39
N VAL A 198 10.95 -3.72 12.72
CA VAL A 198 11.92 -4.37 13.63
C VAL A 198 11.30 -4.59 15.02
N ALA A 199 10.55 -3.62 15.55
CA ALA A 199 9.87 -3.76 16.83
C ALA A 199 8.79 -4.85 16.83
N LEU A 200 8.20 -5.16 15.67
CA LEU A 200 7.18 -6.20 15.51
C LEU A 200 7.74 -7.54 15.00
N LYS A 201 9.02 -7.58 14.60
CA LYS A 201 9.64 -8.76 13.98
C LYS A 201 9.43 -10.04 14.79
N GLY A 202 9.72 -10.01 16.08
CA GLY A 202 9.56 -11.18 16.94
C GLY A 202 8.11 -11.68 17.03
N LEU A 203 7.12 -10.76 16.97
CA LEU A 203 5.71 -11.13 16.91
C LEU A 203 5.38 -11.84 15.60
N PHE A 204 5.86 -11.31 14.46
CA PHE A 204 5.63 -11.93 13.16
C PHE A 204 6.31 -13.30 13.03
N GLU A 205 7.52 -13.47 13.55
CA GLU A 205 8.21 -14.76 13.57
C GLU A 205 7.44 -15.80 14.40
N MET A 206 6.91 -15.39 15.56
CA MET A 206 6.07 -16.26 16.39
C MET A 206 4.78 -16.67 15.66
N MET A 207 4.08 -15.69 15.05
CA MET A 207 2.87 -15.97 14.28
C MET A 207 3.15 -16.90 13.11
N HIS A 208 4.23 -16.68 12.38
CA HIS A 208 4.64 -17.53 11.26
C HIS A 208 4.87 -18.96 11.73
N ALA A 209 5.70 -19.17 12.75
CA ALA A 209 5.99 -20.50 13.30
C ALA A 209 4.72 -21.23 13.74
N ARG A 210 3.79 -20.53 14.41
CA ARG A 210 2.52 -21.11 14.85
C ARG A 210 1.60 -21.50 13.70
N ILE A 211 1.48 -20.64 12.69
CA ILE A 211 0.66 -20.92 11.49
C ILE A 211 1.25 -22.12 10.74
N GLU A 212 2.58 -22.18 10.61
CA GLU A 212 3.27 -23.26 9.93
C GLU A 212 3.07 -24.61 10.64
N GLU A 213 3.15 -24.62 11.97
CA GLU A 213 2.83 -25.78 12.82
C GLU A 213 1.38 -26.25 12.59
N TRP A 214 0.39 -25.35 12.71
CA TRP A 214 -1.02 -25.69 12.52
C TRP A 214 -1.35 -26.15 11.11
N VAL A 215 -0.72 -25.57 10.09
CA VAL A 215 -0.88 -26.01 8.71
C VAL A 215 -0.30 -27.41 8.52
N ALA A 216 0.86 -27.70 9.12
CA ALA A 216 1.47 -29.03 9.04
C ALA A 216 0.60 -30.09 9.73
N GLU A 217 0.11 -29.80 10.95
CA GLU A 217 -0.82 -30.65 11.69
C GLU A 217 -2.11 -30.91 10.88
N PHE A 218 -2.74 -29.85 10.36
CA PHE A 218 -3.94 -29.97 9.54
C PHE A 218 -3.73 -30.84 8.31
N ILE A 219 -2.62 -30.65 7.60
CA ILE A 219 -2.29 -31.47 6.43
C ILE A 219 -2.16 -32.94 6.83
N GLU A 220 -1.54 -33.23 7.98
CA GLU A 220 -1.37 -34.60 8.46
C GLU A 220 -2.69 -35.25 8.87
N ASP A 221 -3.55 -34.53 9.58
CA ASP A 221 -4.90 -34.98 9.93
C ASP A 221 -5.74 -35.31 8.68
N VAL A 222 -5.66 -34.46 7.64
CA VAL A 222 -6.33 -34.72 6.36
C VAL A 222 -5.79 -35.98 5.69
N ARG A 223 -4.47 -36.20 5.72
CA ARG A 223 -3.86 -37.43 5.16
C ARG A 223 -4.33 -38.69 5.89
N GLN A 224 -4.48 -38.63 7.21
CA GLN A 224 -4.95 -39.76 8.02
C GLN A 224 -6.45 -40.03 7.84
N ALA A 225 -7.27 -38.97 7.76
CA ALA A 225 -8.72 -39.09 7.63
C ALA A 225 -9.19 -39.46 6.22
N ALA A 226 -8.41 -39.13 5.18
CA ALA A 226 -8.76 -39.37 3.79
C ALA A 226 -7.55 -39.85 2.97
N PRO A 227 -7.04 -41.08 3.23
CA PRO A 227 -5.88 -41.64 2.53
C PRO A 227 -6.08 -41.71 1.01
N ASP A 228 -7.33 -41.84 0.56
CA ASP A 228 -7.72 -41.95 -0.86
C ASP A 228 -7.46 -40.65 -1.67
N LEU A 229 -7.36 -39.49 -1.00
CA LEU A 229 -7.04 -38.21 -1.65
C LEU A 229 -5.59 -38.18 -2.20
N GLN A 230 -4.71 -39.07 -1.73
CA GLN A 230 -3.33 -39.17 -2.24
C GLN A 230 -3.24 -39.94 -3.57
N ALA A 231 -4.19 -40.81 -3.89
CA ALA A 231 -4.12 -41.70 -5.06
C ALA A 231 -4.47 -41.00 -6.40
N ARG A 232 -4.76 -39.70 -6.38
CA ARG A 232 -5.18 -38.91 -7.55
C ARG A 232 -4.21 -37.78 -7.87
N HIS A 233 -2.90 -38.03 -7.88
CA HIS A 233 -1.92 -37.15 -8.51
C HIS A 233 -0.75 -37.94 -9.08
#